data_AF-A0A7W0RMK6-F1
#
_entry.id   AF-A0A7W0RMK6-F1
#
_cell.length_a   1.000
_cell.length_b   1.000
_cell.length_c   1.000
_cell.angle_alpha   90.00
_cell.angle_beta   90.00
_cell.angle_gamma   90.00
#
_symmetry.space_group_name_H-M   'P 1'
#
loop_
_entity.id
_entity.type
_entity.pdbx_description
1 polymer ?
#
loop_
_entity_poly.entity_id
_entity_poly.type
_entity_poly.pdbx_seq_one_letter_code
_entity_poly.pdbx_strand_id
1 'polypeptide(L)'
;MDLLNDLRLRRWARENFVPPEQRPEEWDAVILSEMRLRDAELASIGSLEAFGSKLVPLEPSTYVFDIPHLGPAAPHFLSKPDRRSATVAGEWSCHFG
;
A
#
# COMPACT_ATOMS: atom_id res chain seq x y z
N MET A 1 5.38 30.91 -9.29
CA MET A 1 4.74 29.63 -9.65
C MET A 1 4.18 29.03 -8.38
N ASP A 2 2.88 28.72 -8.37
CA ASP A 2 2.20 28.11 -7.22
C ASP A 2 2.01 26.61 -7.46
N LEU A 3 2.84 25.81 -6.78
CA LEU A 3 2.86 24.35 -6.92
C LEU A 3 1.51 23.70 -6.60
N LEU A 4 0.76 24.25 -5.65
CA LEU A 4 -0.52 23.66 -5.24
C LEU A 4 -1.55 23.77 -6.36
N ASN A 5 -1.58 24.91 -7.04
CA ASN A 5 -2.47 25.12 -8.18
C ASN A 5 -2.10 24.21 -9.36
N ASP A 6 -0.82 24.06 -9.68
CA ASP A 6 -0.38 23.13 -10.72
C ASP A 6 -0.82 21.68 -10.44
N LEU A 7 -0.69 21.23 -9.19
CA LEU A 7 -1.12 19.89 -8.79
C LEU A 7 -2.64 19.71 -8.91
N ARG A 8 -3.42 20.73 -8.56
CA ARG A 8 -4.88 20.72 -8.74
C ARG A 8 -5.27 20.65 -10.21
N LEU A 9 -4.63 21.44 -11.06
CA LEU A 9 -4.88 21.44 -12.50
C LEU A 9 -4.52 20.09 -13.14
N ARG A 10 -3.39 19.49 -12.73
CA ARG A 10 -3.00 18.13 -13.17
C ARG A 10 -4.04 17.10 -12.78
N ARG A 11 -4.52 17.14 -11.52
CA ARG A 11 -5.57 16.23 -11.05
C ARG A 11 -6.84 16.39 -11.89
N TRP A 12 -7.29 17.63 -12.06
CA TRP A 12 -8.49 17.92 -12.85
C TRP A 12 -8.35 17.42 -14.29
N ALA A 13 -7.20 17.65 -14.93
CA ALA A 13 -6.92 17.20 -16.30
C ALA A 13 -6.98 15.67 -16.45
N ARG A 14 -6.51 14.91 -15.45
CA ARG A 14 -6.62 13.44 -15.44
C ARG A 14 -8.06 12.96 -15.25
N GLU A 15 -8.84 13.65 -14.42
CA GLU A 15 -10.25 13.31 -14.17
C GLU A 15 -11.16 13.69 -15.35
N ASN A 16 -10.80 14.72 -16.13
CA ASN A 16 -11.61 15.28 -17.22
C ASN A 16 -10.87 15.20 -18.56
N PHE A 17 -10.36 14.01 -18.90
CA PHE A 17 -9.59 13.81 -20.13
C PHE A 17 -10.42 14.09 -21.40
N VAL A 18 -9.85 14.84 -22.33
CA VAL A 18 -10.46 15.20 -23.63
C VAL A 18 -9.49 14.89 -24.76
N PRO A 19 -9.94 14.22 -25.85
CA PRO A 19 -9.07 13.85 -26.96
C PRO A 19 -8.56 15.08 -27.75
N PRO A 20 -7.47 14.95 -28.52
CA PRO A 20 -6.78 16.08 -29.15
C PRO A 20 -7.67 17.00 -29.99
N GLU A 21 -8.68 16.42 -30.65
CA GLU A 21 -9.56 17.11 -31.60
C GLU A 21 -10.56 18.03 -30.90
N GLN A 22 -10.77 17.84 -29.59
CA GLN A 22 -11.76 18.57 -28.79
C GLN A 22 -11.10 19.51 -27.76
N ARG A 23 -9.76 19.63 -27.75
CA ARG A 23 -9.03 20.49 -26.82
C ARG A 23 -8.99 21.94 -27.31
N PRO A 24 -9.53 22.89 -26.53
CA PRO A 24 -9.27 24.31 -26.74
C PRO A 24 -7.78 24.64 -26.55
N GLU A 25 -7.23 25.48 -27.41
CA GLU A 25 -5.84 25.93 -27.31
C GLU A 25 -5.64 26.93 -26.17
N GLU A 26 -6.73 27.59 -25.72
CA GLU A 26 -6.72 28.57 -24.63
C GLU A 26 -6.60 27.95 -23.24
N TRP A 27 -6.57 26.62 -23.12
CA TRP A 27 -6.42 25.94 -21.84
C TRP A 27 -5.04 26.14 -21.22
N ASP A 28 -4.99 26.05 -19.89
CA ASP A 28 -3.73 26.14 -19.14
C ASP A 28 -2.70 25.15 -19.67
N ALA A 29 -1.46 25.62 -19.84
CA ALA A 29 -0.35 24.81 -20.34
C ALA A 29 -0.12 23.54 -19.48
N VAL A 30 -0.42 23.61 -18.18
CA VAL A 30 -0.36 22.46 -17.27
C VAL A 30 -1.38 21.39 -17.67
N ILE A 31 -2.63 21.78 -17.93
CA ILE A 31 -3.69 20.87 -18.39
C ILE A 31 -3.30 20.23 -19.72
N LEU A 32 -2.88 21.05 -20.70
CA LEU A 32 -2.49 20.58 -22.02
C LEU A 32 -1.31 19.60 -21.94
N SER A 33 -0.33 19.87 -21.08
CA SER A 33 0.82 18.97 -20.86
C SER A 33 0.39 17.65 -20.24
N GLU A 34 -0.50 17.67 -19.24
CA GLU A 34 -0.98 16.46 -18.57
C GLU A 34 -1.85 15.61 -19.50
N MET A 35 -2.70 16.23 -20.34
CA MET A 35 -3.47 15.52 -21.35
C MET A 35 -2.58 14.87 -22.40
N ARG A 36 -1.50 15.53 -22.84
CA ARG A 36 -0.50 14.93 -23.75
C ARG A 36 0.19 13.72 -23.13
N LEU A 37 0.49 13.77 -21.83
CA LEU A 37 1.01 12.61 -21.11
C LEU A 37 -0.02 11.47 -21.05
N ARG A 38 -1.28 11.80 -20.81
CA ARG A 38 -2.38 10.83 -20.80
C ARG A 38 -2.61 10.19 -22.18
N ASP A 39 -2.49 10.96 -23.27
CA ASP A 39 -2.55 10.44 -24.63
C ASP A 39 -1.48 9.37 -24.86
N ALA A 40 -0.24 9.66 -24.45
CA ALA A 40 0.88 8.73 -24.57
C ALA A 40 0.68 7.48 -23.70
N GLU A 41 0.13 7.63 -22.50
CA GLU A 41 -0.23 6.52 -21.62
C GLU A 41 -1.27 5.60 -22.31
N LEU A 42 -2.32 6.17 -22.90
CA LEU A 42 -3.35 5.39 -23.61
C LEU A 42 -2.80 4.70 -24.85
N ALA A 43 -1.95 5.38 -25.63
CA ALA A 43 -1.24 4.76 -26.75
C ALA A 43 -0.33 3.61 -26.29
N SER A 44 0.33 3.78 -25.15
CA SER A 44 1.17 2.75 -24.54
C SER A 44 0.35 1.58 -23.97
N ILE A 45 -0.84 1.80 -23.43
CA ILE A 45 -1.74 0.74 -22.94
C ILE A 45 -2.27 -0.07 -24.12
N GLY A 46 -2.67 0.58 -25.21
CA GLY A 46 -2.99 -0.14 -26.46
C GLY A 46 -1.80 -0.96 -26.98
N SER A 47 -0.57 -0.48 -26.78
CA SER A 47 0.63 -1.28 -27.03
C SER A 47 0.84 -2.39 -25.99
N LEU A 48 0.40 -2.22 -24.73
CA LEU A 48 0.50 -3.21 -23.66
C LEU A 48 -0.39 -4.43 -23.95
N GLU A 49 -1.54 -4.23 -24.62
CA GLU A 49 -2.33 -5.34 -25.17
C GLU A 49 -1.51 -6.17 -26.17
N ALA A 50 -0.66 -5.54 -26.98
CA ALA A 50 0.31 -6.23 -27.83
C ALA A 50 1.49 -6.85 -27.05
N PHE A 51 1.85 -6.29 -25.88
CA PHE A 51 2.77 -6.89 -24.92
C PHE A 51 2.10 -7.94 -24.01
N GLY A 52 0.84 -8.31 -24.25
CA GLY A 52 0.12 -9.34 -23.47
C GLY A 52 0.88 -10.67 -23.38
N SER A 53 1.75 -10.96 -24.34
CA SER A 53 2.65 -12.12 -24.32
C SER A 53 3.83 -12.02 -23.33
N LYS A 54 4.06 -10.87 -22.69
CA LYS A 54 5.16 -10.62 -21.74
C LYS A 54 4.69 -10.29 -20.32
N LEU A 55 3.39 -10.12 -20.10
CA LEU A 55 2.83 -9.96 -18.76
C LEU A 55 2.78 -11.32 -18.09
N VAL A 56 3.41 -11.42 -16.91
CA VAL A 56 3.31 -12.60 -16.05
C VAL A 56 1.93 -12.56 -15.40
N PRO A 57 1.06 -13.56 -15.63
CA PRO A 57 -0.19 -13.68 -14.88
C PRO A 57 0.18 -13.80 -13.40
N LEU A 58 -0.17 -12.79 -12.61
CA LEU A 58 -0.13 -12.94 -11.17
C LEU A 58 -1.21 -13.94 -10.83
N GLU A 59 -0.82 -15.07 -10.23
CA GLU A 59 -1.76 -16.03 -9.67
C GLU A 59 -2.79 -15.24 -8.85
N PRO A 60 -4.10 -15.41 -9.13
CA PRO A 60 -5.13 -14.68 -8.41
C PRO A 60 -4.89 -14.92 -6.93
N SER A 61 -4.50 -13.88 -6.21
CA SER A 61 -4.03 -14.07 -4.85
C SER A 61 -5.19 -14.59 -4.02
N THR A 62 -5.12 -15.84 -3.59
CA THR A 62 -5.99 -16.38 -2.53
C THR A 62 -5.62 -15.79 -1.17
N TYR A 63 -4.69 -14.83 -1.13
CA TYR A 63 -4.36 -14.02 0.02
C TYR A 63 -5.63 -13.35 0.55
N VAL A 64 -6.18 -13.96 1.57
CA VAL A 64 -6.94 -13.28 2.60
C VAL A 64 -5.96 -12.28 3.20
N PHE A 65 -6.26 -10.99 3.14
CA PHE A 65 -5.51 -9.99 3.91
C PHE A 65 -5.47 -10.49 5.35
N ASP A 66 -4.26 -10.73 5.88
CA ASP A 66 -4.10 -11.17 7.26
C ASP A 66 -4.90 -10.21 8.15
N ILE A 67 -5.79 -10.80 8.96
CA ILE A 67 -6.50 -10.07 10.01
C ILE A 67 -5.44 -9.27 10.77
N PRO A 68 -5.68 -7.97 11.09
CA PRO A 68 -4.75 -7.23 11.93
C PRO A 68 -4.39 -8.09 13.13
N HIS A 69 -3.10 -8.37 13.29
CA HIS A 69 -2.63 -9.24 14.36
C HIS A 69 -3.28 -8.78 15.65
N LEU A 70 -4.07 -9.66 16.27
CA LEU A 70 -4.63 -9.39 17.58
C LEU A 70 -3.42 -9.01 18.44
N GLY A 71 -3.44 -7.82 19.05
CA GLY A 71 -2.32 -7.35 19.86
C GLY A 71 -1.87 -8.45 20.83
N PRO A 72 -0.57 -8.55 21.15
CA PRO A 72 -0.06 -9.64 21.98
C PRO A 72 -0.91 -9.77 23.24
N ALA A 73 -1.24 -11.01 23.61
CA ALA A 73 -2.00 -11.29 24.82
C ALA A 73 -1.36 -10.53 25.99
N ALA A 74 -2.19 -9.88 26.81
CA ALA A 74 -1.72 -9.13 27.96
C ALA A 74 -0.75 -9.99 28.77
N PRO A 75 0.40 -9.45 29.20
CA PRO A 75 1.39 -10.23 29.91
C PRO A 75 0.77 -10.83 31.16
N HIS A 76 1.09 -12.09 31.43
CA HIS A 76 0.65 -12.79 32.63
C HIS A 76 1.35 -12.17 33.85
N PHE A 77 0.74 -11.15 34.46
CA PHE A 77 1.23 -10.59 35.71
C PHE A 77 1.11 -11.68 36.80
N LEU A 78 2.26 -12.19 37.25
CA LEU A 78 2.34 -13.04 38.43
C LEU A 78 1.85 -12.25 39.65
N SER A 79 0.60 -12.48 40.07
CA SER A 79 0.18 -12.13 41.43
C SER A 79 1.00 -12.99 42.39
N LYS A 80 1.92 -12.35 43.12
CA LYS A 80 2.71 -13.02 44.16
C LYS A 80 1.76 -13.60 45.21
N PRO A 81 1.88 -14.89 45.57
CA PRO A 81 1.18 -15.41 46.74
C PRO A 81 1.66 -14.68 47.99
N ASP A 82 0.72 -14.38 48.89
CA ASP A 82 0.99 -13.75 50.18
C ASP A 82 2.04 -14.55 50.97
N ARG A 83 2.95 -13.83 51.62
CA ARG A 83 4.24 -14.29 52.15
C ARG A 83 4.12 -15.16 53.42
N ARG A 84 2.98 -15.81 53.66
CA ARG A 84 2.65 -16.40 54.96
C ARG A 84 2.81 -17.92 55.08
N SER A 85 3.26 -18.61 54.04
CA SER A 85 3.49 -20.06 54.14
C SER A 85 4.79 -20.48 53.43
N ALA A 86 5.91 -19.94 53.91
CA ALA A 86 7.22 -20.46 53.56
C ALA A 86 7.56 -21.64 54.49
N THR A 87 7.52 -22.87 53.98
CA THR A 87 8.18 -24.00 54.62
C THR A 87 8.89 -24.86 53.58
N VAL A 88 10.23 -24.83 53.68
CA VAL A 88 11.25 -25.87 53.40
C VAL A 88 11.42 -26.33 51.94
N ALA A 89 12.44 -25.82 51.25
CA ALA A 89 13.73 -26.47 50.92
C ALA A 89 13.56 -27.64 49.92
N GLY A 90 13.95 -27.51 48.64
CA GLY A 90 15.35 -27.41 48.19
C GLY A 90 15.88 -28.84 48.11
N GLU A 91 15.87 -29.50 46.94
CA GLU A 91 17.06 -29.65 46.08
C GLU A 91 16.64 -30.35 44.76
N TRP A 92 17.06 -29.81 43.61
CA TRP A 92 17.10 -30.56 42.34
C TRP A 92 18.48 -30.35 41.73
N SER A 93 19.27 -31.43 41.73
CA SER A 93 20.59 -31.49 41.09
C SER A 93 20.41 -31.66 39.58
N CYS A 94 21.08 -30.83 38.78
CA CYS A 94 21.13 -30.98 37.32
C CYS A 94 22.19 -32.02 36.96
N HIS A 95 21.79 -33.19 36.48
CA HIS A 95 22.69 -34.15 35.84
C HIS A 95 22.46 -34.10 34.32
N PHE A 96 23.50 -33.78 33.56
CA PHE A 96 23.55 -33.93 32.11
C PHE A 96 24.75 -34.81 31.79
N GLY A 97 24.49 -35.94 31.13
CA GLY A 97 25.45 -36.97 30.74
C GLY A 97 24.73 -38.21 30.28
#